data_AF-A0A832NKB5-F1
#
_entry.id   AF-A0A832NKB5-F1
#
_cell.length_a   1.000
_cell.length_b   1.000
_cell.length_c   1.000
_cell.angle_alpha   90.00
_cell.angle_beta   90.00
_cell.angle_gamma   90.00
#
_symmetry.space_group_name_H-M   'P 1'
#
loop_
_entity.id
_entity.type
_entity.pdbx_description
1 polymer ?
#
loop_
_entity_poly.entity_id
_entity_poly.type
_entity_poly.pdbx_seq_one_letter_code
_entity_poly.pdbx_strand_id
1 'polypeptide(L)'
;MDLVEQAIAELTSTMGNFSQAADEIAKAADSTVAFTQAGTSTAQQIERRTLPEIELLVSDLRALTRRLSALSNTLDDDPSQIIFGSPRRPAGPGEEQ
;
A
#
# COMPACT_ATOMS: atom_id res chain seq x y z
N MET A 1 -25.41 6.76 -8.75
CA MET A 1 -24.24 6.21 -9.45
C MET A 1 -23.01 7.07 -9.17
N ASP A 2 -23.13 8.41 -9.08
CA ASP A 2 -22.03 9.37 -8.85
C ASP A 2 -21.15 9.17 -7.59
N LEU A 3 -21.75 8.86 -6.43
CA LEU A 3 -21.02 8.86 -5.14
C LEU A 3 -19.91 7.80 -5.03
N VAL A 4 -20.07 6.65 -5.69
CA VAL A 4 -19.11 5.54 -5.61
C VAL A 4 -17.90 5.81 -6.51
N GLU A 5 -18.14 6.31 -7.73
CA GLU A 5 -17.06 6.78 -8.63
C GLU A 5 -16.24 7.89 -7.98
N GLN A 6 -16.91 8.85 -7.32
CA GLN A 6 -16.23 9.95 -6.65
C GLN A 6 -15.37 9.48 -5.48
N ALA A 7 -15.88 8.55 -4.67
CA ALA A 7 -15.12 7.94 -3.57
C ALA A 7 -13.90 7.14 -4.08
N ILE A 8 -14.05 6.41 -5.19
CA ILE A 8 -12.96 5.66 -5.84
C ILE A 8 -11.89 6.62 -6.39
N ALA A 9 -12.30 7.72 -7.02
CA ALA A 9 -11.38 8.72 -7.55
C ALA A 9 -10.59 9.42 -6.44
N GLU A 10 -11.26 9.82 -5.35
CA GLU A 10 -10.61 10.41 -4.17
C GLU A 10 -9.65 9.43 -3.49
N LEU A 11 -10.03 8.16 -3.39
CA LEU A 11 -9.17 7.11 -2.84
C LEU A 11 -7.91 6.93 -3.70
N THR A 12 -8.06 6.85 -5.02
CA THR A 12 -6.93 6.70 -5.96
C THR A 12 -5.98 7.88 -5.87
N SER A 13 -6.50 9.11 -5.81
CA SER A 13 -5.72 10.33 -5.62
C SER A 13 -4.96 10.32 -4.28
N THR A 14 -5.63 9.95 -3.20
CA THR A 14 -5.02 9.84 -1.87
C THR A 14 -3.90 8.80 -1.84
N MET A 15 -4.08 7.67 -2.53
CA MET A 15 -3.06 6.64 -2.67
C MET A 15 -1.84 7.11 -3.47
N GLY A 16 -2.04 7.91 -4.51
CA GLY A 16 -0.96 8.54 -5.26
C GLY A 16 -0.11 9.46 -4.38
N ASN A 17 -0.76 10.35 -3.64
CA ASN A 17 -0.08 11.25 -2.68
C ASN A 17 0.68 10.47 -1.60
N PHE A 18 0.10 9.36 -1.16
CA PHE A 18 0.71 8.50 -0.15
C PHE A 18 1.94 7.76 -0.67
N SER A 19 1.88 7.24 -1.90
CA SER A 19 3.04 6.62 -2.56
C SER A 19 4.17 7.64 -2.72
N GLN A 20 3.85 8.87 -3.11
CA GLN A 20 4.84 9.93 -3.25
C GLN A 20 5.50 10.27 -1.91
N ALA A 21 4.71 10.40 -0.83
CA ALA A 21 5.26 10.65 0.50
C ALA A 21 6.20 9.52 0.96
N ALA A 22 5.86 8.26 0.67
CA ALA A 22 6.72 7.12 0.98
C ALA A 22 8.06 7.19 0.21
N ASP A 23 8.03 7.55 -1.07
CA ASP A 23 9.24 7.71 -1.88
C ASP A 23 10.11 8.90 -1.41
N GLU A 24 9.50 10.00 -0.96
CA GLU A 24 10.20 11.14 -0.37
C GLU A 24 10.86 10.79 0.97
N ILE A 25 10.17 10.02 1.83
CA ILE A 25 10.74 9.51 3.08
C ILE A 25 11.92 8.58 2.80
N ALA A 26 11.80 7.68 1.81
CA ALA A 26 12.90 6.79 1.44
C ALA A 26 14.14 7.57 0.97
N LYS A 27 13.96 8.61 0.14
CA LYS A 27 15.06 9.49 -0.29
C LYS A 27 15.67 10.28 0.86
N ALA A 28 14.85 10.77 1.78
CA ALA A 28 15.33 11.49 2.96
C ALA A 28 16.15 10.57 3.89
N ALA A 29 15.73 9.31 4.05
CA ALA A 29 16.49 8.30 4.78
C ALA A 29 17.85 8.04 4.14
N ASP A 30 17.89 7.85 2.82
CA ASP A 30 19.13 7.62 2.05
C ASP A 30 20.11 8.81 2.19
N SER A 31 19.60 10.04 2.09
CA SER A 31 20.38 11.28 2.31
C SER A 31 20.89 11.42 3.75
N THR A 32 20.08 11.02 4.74
CA THR A 32 20.47 11.04 6.15
C THR A 32 21.60 10.05 6.43
N VAL A 33 21.58 8.89 5.80
CA VAL A 33 22.65 7.88 5.90
C VAL A 33 23.94 8.41 5.30
N ALA A 34 23.88 9.04 4.13
CA ALA A 34 25.03 9.68 3.50
C ALA A 34 25.62 10.82 4.35
N PHE A 35 24.78 11.66 4.96
CA PHE A 35 25.21 12.74 5.85
C PHE A 35 25.81 12.20 7.16
N THR A 36 25.24 11.14 7.72
CA THR A 36 25.70 10.57 8.99
C THR A 36 26.96 9.72 8.83
N GLN A 37 27.30 9.19 7.66
CA GLN A 37 28.62 8.58 7.41
C GLN A 37 29.80 9.54 7.71
N ALA A 38 29.55 10.86 7.73
CA ALA A 38 30.49 11.88 8.19
C ALA A 38 30.58 12.03 9.73
N GLY A 39 29.68 11.41 10.50
CA GLY A 39 29.59 11.43 11.98
C GLY A 39 29.38 10.02 12.58
N THR A 40 30.47 9.34 12.90
CA THR A 40 30.57 7.86 12.99
C THR A 40 29.71 7.11 14.01
N SER A 41 29.25 7.72 15.12
CA SER A 41 28.53 6.99 16.18
C SER A 41 27.00 7.01 16.02
N THR A 42 26.43 8.19 15.74
CA THR A 42 24.99 8.35 15.53
C THR A 42 24.53 7.71 14.22
N ALA A 43 25.40 7.72 13.19
CA ALA A 43 25.17 7.07 11.90
C ALA A 43 24.89 5.58 12.01
N GLN A 44 25.72 4.88 12.78
CA GLN A 44 25.64 3.43 12.91
C GLN A 44 24.35 2.99 13.61
N GLN A 45 23.76 3.81 14.47
CA GLN A 45 22.47 3.50 15.09
C GLN A 45 21.30 3.73 14.13
N ILE A 46 21.33 4.82 13.36
CA ILE A 46 20.29 5.11 12.35
C ILE A 46 20.30 4.03 11.26
N GLU A 47 21.48 3.66 10.78
CA GLU A 47 21.65 2.59 9.78
C GLU A 47 21.16 1.23 10.28
N ARG A 48 21.48 0.86 11.53
CA ARG A 48 21.16 -0.50 12.04
C ARG A 48 19.74 -0.66 12.56
N ARG A 49 19.04 0.41 12.91
CA ARG A 49 17.68 0.34 13.48
C ARG A 49 16.64 1.03 12.62
N THR A 50 16.89 2.27 12.22
CA THR A 50 15.87 3.12 11.60
C THR A 50 15.69 2.82 10.12
N LEU A 51 16.78 2.59 9.38
CA LEU A 51 16.71 2.26 7.94
C LEU A 51 15.87 1.00 7.66
N PRO A 52 16.12 -0.15 8.32
CA PRO A 52 15.31 -1.35 8.10
C PRO A 52 13.84 -1.15 8.47
N GLU A 53 13.54 -0.38 9.52
CA GLU A 53 12.16 -0.05 9.90
C GLU A 53 11.46 0.82 8.84
N ILE A 54 12.18 1.77 8.23
CA ILE A 54 11.66 2.59 7.12
C ILE A 54 11.43 1.73 5.88
N GLU A 55 12.34 0.82 5.54
CA GLU A 55 12.17 -0.09 4.41
C GLU A 55 10.96 -1.01 4.60
N LEU A 56 10.79 -1.58 5.80
CA LEU A 56 9.63 -2.38 6.16
C LEU A 56 8.34 -1.58 6.06
N LEU A 57 8.32 -0.36 6.59
CA LEU A 57 7.19 0.54 6.48
C LEU A 57 6.84 0.79 5.01
N VAL A 58 7.79 1.23 4.19
CA VAL A 58 7.58 1.48 2.75
C VAL A 58 7.06 0.23 2.04
N SER A 59 7.55 -0.96 2.40
CA SER A 59 7.07 -2.24 1.86
C SER A 59 5.61 -2.51 2.24
N ASP A 60 5.25 -2.35 3.52
CA ASP A 60 3.89 -2.53 4.02
C ASP A 60 2.92 -1.53 3.40
N LEU A 61 3.36 -0.29 3.25
CA LEU A 61 2.61 0.77 2.58
C LEU A 61 2.35 0.41 1.12
N ARG A 62 3.37 -0.05 0.38
CA ARG A 62 3.20 -0.54 -1.00
C ARG A 62 2.25 -1.74 -1.09
N ALA A 63 2.31 -2.66 -0.12
CA ALA A 63 1.41 -3.80 -0.08
C ALA A 63 -0.05 -3.39 0.18
N LEU A 64 -0.26 -2.44 1.08
CA LEU A 64 -1.57 -1.86 1.36
C LEU A 64 -2.13 -1.15 0.11
N THR A 65 -1.31 -0.34 -0.56
CA THR A 65 -1.69 0.34 -1.80
C THR A 65 -2.16 -0.66 -2.85
N ARG A 66 -1.42 -1.76 -3.06
CA ARG A 66 -1.83 -2.81 -4.02
C ARG A 66 -3.19 -3.43 -3.68
N ARG A 67 -3.45 -3.71 -2.39
CA ARG A 67 -4.73 -4.28 -1.95
C ARG A 67 -5.89 -3.31 -2.17
N LEU A 68 -5.68 -2.04 -1.87
CA LEU A 68 -6.68 -0.99 -2.11
C LEU A 68 -6.96 -0.80 -3.61
N SER A 69 -5.94 -0.85 -4.47
CA SER A 69 -6.14 -0.79 -5.93
C SER A 69 -6.93 -1.98 -6.43
N ALA A 70 -6.63 -3.19 -5.95
CA ALA A 70 -7.39 -4.39 -6.31
C ALA A 70 -8.86 -4.31 -5.86
N LEU A 71 -9.11 -3.78 -4.65
CA LEU A 71 -10.45 -3.54 -4.15
C LEU A 71 -11.18 -2.51 -5.03
N SER A 72 -10.53 -1.40 -5.34
CA SER A 72 -11.08 -0.34 -6.19
C SER A 72 -11.50 -0.88 -7.56
N ASN A 73 -10.65 -1.69 -8.20
CA ASN A 73 -10.96 -2.32 -9.48
C ASN A 73 -12.14 -3.30 -9.36
N THR A 74 -12.21 -4.06 -8.26
CA THR A 74 -13.34 -4.98 -8.02
C THR A 74 -14.65 -4.22 -7.85
N LEU A 75 -14.62 -3.07 -7.19
CA LEU A 75 -15.79 -2.20 -7.01
C LEU A 75 -16.24 -1.54 -8.31
N ASP A 76 -15.30 -1.18 -9.19
CA ASP A 76 -15.58 -0.61 -10.51
C ASP A 76 -16.25 -1.66 -11.43
N ASP A 77 -15.72 -2.90 -11.41
CA ASP A 77 -16.25 -4.00 -12.21
C ASP A 77 -17.62 -4.50 -11.72
N ASP A 78 -17.82 -4.62 -10.41
CA ASP A 78 -19.08 -5.11 -9.82
C ASP A 78 -19.38 -4.45 -8.46
N PRO A 79 -20.04 -3.27 -8.47
CA PRO A 79 -20.36 -2.54 -7.25
C PRO A 79 -21.35 -3.29 -6.34
N SER A 80 -22.05 -4.30 -6.84
CA SER A 80 -23.01 -5.09 -6.06
C SER A 80 -22.32 -6.02 -5.05
N GLN A 81 -21.03 -6.35 -5.25
CA GLN A 81 -20.28 -7.21 -4.33
C GLN A 81 -20.04 -6.59 -2.95
N ILE A 82 -20.10 -5.26 -2.81
CA ILE A 82 -20.05 -4.62 -1.49
C ILE A 82 -21.24 -5.05 -0.63
N ILE A 83 -22.42 -5.18 -1.24
CA ILE A 83 -23.68 -5.46 -0.54
C ILE A 83 -23.94 -6.96 -0.42
N PHE A 84 -23.64 -7.73 -1.47
CA PHE A 84 -23.98 -9.15 -1.55
C PHE A 84 -22.80 -10.09 -1.29
N GLY A 85 -21.58 -9.55 -1.19
CA GLY A 85 -20.35 -10.35 -1.12
C GLY A 85 -20.01 -11.01 -2.46
N SER A 86 -18.84 -11.65 -2.54
CA SER A 86 -18.46 -12.36 -3.76
C SER A 86 -19.41 -13.54 -4.02
N PRO A 87 -19.86 -13.75 -5.28
CA PRO A 87 -20.76 -14.84 -5.61
C PRO A 87 -20.11 -16.18 -5.21
N ARG A 88 -20.87 -17.03 -4.50
CA ARG A 88 -20.41 -18.38 -4.16
C ARG A 88 -20.04 -19.09 -5.46
N ARG A 89 -18.78 -19.49 -5.56
CA ARG A 89 -18.31 -20.31 -6.68
C ARG A 89 -19.14 -21.61 -6.70
N PRO A 90 -19.69 -22.02 -7.86
CA PRO A 90 -20.39 -23.28 -7.97
C PRO A 90 -19.46 -24.43 -7.57
N ALA A 91 -20.02 -25.43 -6.87
CA ALA A 91 -19.29 -26.61 -6.42
C ALA A 91 -18.57 -27.27 -7.60
N GLY A 92 -17.29 -27.59 -7.40
CA GLY A 92 -16.51 -28.34 -8.35
C GLY A 92 -16.99 -29.79 -8.42
N PRO A 93 -16.72 -30.50 -9.54
CA PRO A 93 -16.99 -31.92 -9.62
C PRO A 93 -16.25 -32.67 -8.50
N GLY A 94 -17.00 -33.31 -7.60
CA GLY A 94 -16.49 -34.01 -6.41
C GLY A 94 -16.80 -33.33 -5.06
N GLU A 95 -17.35 -32.12 -5.06
CA GLU A 95 -17.70 -31.38 -3.82
C GLU A 95 -19.18 -31.57 -3.40
N GLU A 96 -19.98 -32.30 -4.19
CA GLU A 96 -21.40 -32.61 -3.92
C GLU A 96 -21.62 -34.00 -3.28
N GLN A 97 -20.58 -34.65 -2.74
CA GLN A 97 -20.70 -35.98 -2.11
C GLN A 97 -20.67 -35.93 -0.59
#